data_AF-A0A918M0U7-F1
#
_entry.id   AF-A0A918M0U7-F1
#
_cell.length_a   1.000
_cell.length_b   1.000
_cell.length_c   1.000
_cell.angle_alpha   90.00
_cell.angle_beta   90.00
_cell.angle_gamma   90.00
#
_symmetry.space_group_name_H-M   'P 1'
#
loop_
_entity.id
_entity.type
_entity.pdbx_description
1 polymer ?
#
loop_
_entity_poly.entity_id
_entity_poly.type
_entity_poly.pdbx_seq_one_letter_code
_entity_poly.pdbx_strand_id
1 'polypeptide(L)'
;MTFHAVTKPIAEPGPKVGGDPVWLGEPSWPVHPGTGEPLDFIGQFCLAGTDLEEQYFLNFPHGYGYAYLSPDRLEGRFSWEAA
;
A
#
# COMPACT_ATOMS: atom_id res chain seq x y z
N MET A 1 -16.91 8.10 7.33
CA MET A 1 -15.92 7.61 6.34
C MET A 1 -16.67 7.17 5.10
N THR A 2 -16.31 7.69 3.93
CA THR A 2 -17.03 7.45 2.67
C THR A 2 -16.07 6.82 1.68
N PHE A 3 -16.47 5.71 1.06
CA PHE A 3 -15.69 5.06 0.01
C PHE A 3 -16.28 5.38 -1.36
N HIS A 4 -15.40 5.61 -2.33
CA HIS A 4 -15.77 5.83 -3.73
C HIS A 4 -15.22 4.68 -4.56
N ALA A 5 -16.11 3.83 -5.07
CA ALA A 5 -15.71 2.76 -5.97
C ALA A 5 -15.28 3.34 -7.32
N VAL A 6 -14.16 2.85 -7.84
CA VAL A 6 -13.68 3.18 -9.18
C VAL A 6 -14.13 2.12 -10.18
N THR A 7 -14.41 2.52 -11.42
CA THR A 7 -14.84 1.61 -12.50
C THR A 7 -13.72 1.28 -13.49
N LYS A 8 -12.52 1.85 -13.29
CA LYS A 8 -11.32 1.62 -14.10
C LYS A 8 -10.11 1.45 -13.17
N PRO A 9 -9.07 0.72 -13.60
CA PRO A 9 -7.83 0.62 -12.83
C PRO A 9 -7.23 2.01 -12.53
N ILE A 10 -6.69 2.15 -11.32
CA ILE A 10 -5.89 3.31 -10.93
C ILE A 10 -4.45 3.03 -11.36
N ALA A 11 -3.94 3.79 -12.33
CA ALA A 11 -2.61 3.60 -12.91
C ALA A 11 -1.55 4.57 -12.39
N GLU A 12 -1.95 5.62 -11.66
CA GLU A 12 -1.05 6.59 -11.03
C GLU A 12 -0.87 6.25 -9.54
N PRO A 13 0.33 6.46 -8.97
CA PRO A 13 0.56 6.26 -7.54
C PRO A 13 -0.35 7.18 -6.70
N GLY A 14 -1.01 6.61 -5.69
CA GLY A 14 -1.95 7.36 -4.86
C GLY A 14 -2.59 6.52 -3.76
N PRO A 15 -3.23 7.17 -2.77
CA PRO A 15 -3.88 6.49 -1.67
C PRO A 15 -5.11 5.72 -2.17
N LYS A 16 -5.20 4.43 -1.84
CA LYS A 16 -6.34 3.57 -2.21
C LYS A 16 -6.46 2.33 -1.33
N VAL A 17 -7.64 1.73 -1.37
CA VAL A 17 -7.94 0.44 -0.75
C VAL A 17 -8.34 -0.55 -1.84
N GLY A 18 -7.68 -1.71 -1.88
CA GLY A 18 -7.88 -2.76 -2.88
C GLY A 18 -7.36 -2.43 -4.29
N GLY A 19 -7.63 -3.33 -5.23
CA GLY A 19 -7.10 -3.28 -6.60
C GLY A 19 -5.66 -3.79 -6.67
N ASP A 20 -4.87 -3.24 -7.60
CA ASP A 20 -3.44 -3.56 -7.74
C ASP A 20 -2.58 -2.39 -7.24
N PRO A 21 -1.42 -2.61 -6.60
CA PRO A 21 -0.48 -1.55 -6.26
C PRO A 21 0.05 -0.85 -7.52
N VAL A 22 0.35 0.46 -7.39
CA VAL A 22 1.14 1.19 -8.40
C VAL A 22 2.48 1.53 -7.76
N TRP A 23 3.51 0.82 -8.21
CA TRP A 23 4.89 0.94 -7.75
C TRP A 23 5.59 2.17 -8.36
N LEU A 24 6.52 2.77 -7.62
CA LEU A 24 7.44 3.80 -8.15
C LEU A 24 8.58 3.15 -8.94
N GLY A 25 9.12 2.05 -8.43
CA GLY A 25 10.20 1.28 -9.05
C GLY A 25 9.73 -0.06 -9.63
N GLU A 26 10.59 -1.06 -9.51
CA GLU A 26 10.26 -2.41 -9.93
C GLU A 26 9.20 -3.05 -9.00
N PRO A 27 8.20 -3.76 -9.54
CA PRO A 27 7.22 -4.47 -8.73
C PRO A 27 7.87 -5.45 -7.74
N SER A 28 7.53 -5.32 -6.45
CA SER A 28 8.14 -6.10 -5.37
C SER A 28 7.09 -6.74 -4.46
N TRP A 29 6.28 -7.64 -5.04
CA TRP A 29 5.21 -8.31 -4.30
C TRP A 29 5.75 -9.16 -3.15
N PRO A 30 5.26 -8.97 -1.91
CA PRO A 30 5.61 -9.87 -0.83
C PRO A 30 4.93 -11.22 -1.02
N VAL A 31 5.64 -12.27 -0.58
CA VAL A 31 5.16 -13.65 -0.56
C VAL A 31 5.08 -14.18 0.87
N HIS A 32 4.17 -15.12 1.09
CA HIS A 32 3.99 -15.78 2.38
C HIS A 32 5.21 -16.67 2.66
N PRO A 33 5.83 -16.59 3.85
CA PRO A 33 7.13 -17.23 4.11
C PRO A 33 7.02 -18.76 4.15
N GLY A 34 5.85 -19.31 4.46
CA GLY A 34 5.62 -20.76 4.53
C GLY A 34 5.23 -21.40 3.20
N THR A 35 4.54 -20.68 2.33
CA THR A 35 3.96 -21.23 1.08
C THR A 35 4.58 -20.65 -0.18
N GLY A 36 5.23 -19.49 -0.09
CA GLY A 36 5.76 -18.75 -1.24
C GLY A 36 4.68 -18.10 -2.11
N GLU A 37 3.40 -18.20 -1.74
CA GLU A 37 2.31 -17.57 -2.48
C GLU A 37 2.29 -16.05 -2.26
N PRO A 38 1.95 -15.24 -3.28
CA PRO A 38 1.78 -13.81 -3.12
C PRO A 38 0.72 -13.45 -2.06
N LEU A 39 0.97 -12.38 -1.30
CA LEU A 39 -0.06 -11.82 -0.43
C LEU A 39 -1.04 -10.97 -1.23
N ASP A 40 -2.28 -10.89 -0.74
CA ASP A 40 -3.31 -10.01 -1.26
C ASP A 40 -2.99 -8.56 -0.92
N PHE A 41 -3.06 -7.67 -1.92
CA PHE A 41 -2.90 -6.24 -1.71
C PHE A 41 -4.16 -5.66 -1.04
N ILE A 42 -3.95 -4.89 0.04
CA ILE A 42 -5.03 -4.29 0.81
C ILE A 42 -5.12 -2.78 0.57
N GLY A 43 -3.99 -2.09 0.41
CA GLY A 43 -4.01 -0.66 0.17
C GLY A 43 -2.64 -0.03 0.00
N GLN A 44 -2.65 1.14 -0.62
CA GLN A 44 -1.48 1.98 -0.84
C GLN A 44 -1.72 3.31 -0.13
N PHE A 45 -0.68 3.83 0.50
CA PHE A 45 -0.69 5.00 1.37
C PHE A 45 0.37 5.96 0.87
N CYS A 46 0.08 7.26 0.91
CA CYS A 46 1.05 8.31 0.65
C CYS A 46 1.22 9.15 1.92
N LEU A 47 2.11 10.13 1.85
CA LEU A 47 2.17 11.20 2.84
C LEU A 47 0.77 11.77 3.10
N ALA A 48 0.37 11.75 4.37
CA ALA A 48 -0.78 12.50 4.88
C ALA A 48 -0.24 13.54 5.85
N GLY A 49 -0.49 14.82 5.54
CA GLY A 49 0.00 15.96 6.32
C GLY A 49 1.34 16.50 5.81
N THR A 50 1.45 17.83 5.72
CA THR A 50 2.74 18.55 5.57
C THR A 50 3.25 19.06 6.90
N ASP A 51 2.47 18.88 7.96
CA ASP A 51 2.73 19.39 9.30
C ASP A 51 3.24 18.25 10.19
N LEU A 52 4.40 18.47 10.82
CA LEU A 52 5.02 17.52 11.74
C LEU A 52 4.23 17.42 13.05
N GLU A 53 3.28 18.34 13.30
CA GLU A 53 2.41 18.34 14.47
C GLU A 53 1.14 17.48 14.28
N GLU A 54 0.88 16.96 13.09
CA GLU A 54 -0.24 16.03 12.87
C GLU A 54 0.00 14.68 13.57
N GLN A 55 -1.01 14.22 14.30
CA GLN A 55 -0.92 13.07 15.22
C GLN A 55 -0.66 11.71 14.52
N TYR A 56 -0.54 11.68 13.19
CA TYR A 56 -0.27 10.49 12.37
C TYR A 56 0.58 10.82 11.14
N PHE A 57 1.66 11.59 11.31
CA PHE A 57 2.61 11.88 10.24
C PHE A 57 3.31 10.59 9.75
N LEU A 58 2.94 10.13 8.55
CA LEU A 58 3.56 9.01 7.86
C LEU A 58 4.43 9.54 6.73
N ASN A 59 5.76 9.44 6.88
CA ASN A 59 6.70 9.80 5.83
C ASN A 59 7.37 8.55 5.25
N PHE A 60 7.12 8.30 3.97
CA PHE A 60 7.77 7.26 3.17
C PHE A 60 8.84 7.89 2.26
N PRO A 61 9.74 8.71 2.82
CA PRO A 61 10.53 9.68 2.08
C PRO A 61 9.89 10.22 0.78
N HIS A 62 8.74 10.89 0.92
CA HIS A 62 7.91 11.40 -0.19
C HIS A 62 7.33 10.35 -1.17
N GLY A 63 7.56 9.07 -0.95
CA GLY A 63 6.97 7.98 -1.72
C GLY A 63 5.73 7.37 -1.06
N TYR A 64 5.63 6.04 -1.11
CA TYR A 64 4.39 5.32 -0.83
C TYR A 64 4.63 4.08 0.04
N GLY A 65 3.65 3.81 0.90
CA GLY A 65 3.55 2.57 1.67
C GLY A 65 2.51 1.64 1.08
N TYR A 66 2.70 0.33 1.24
CA TYR A 66 1.84 -0.72 0.69
C TYR A 66 1.55 -1.76 1.77
N ALA A 67 0.27 -2.06 1.99
CA ALA A 67 -0.18 -3.06 2.95
C ALA A 67 -0.73 -4.30 2.25
N TYR A 68 -0.41 -5.46 2.81
CA TYR A 68 -0.75 -6.76 2.27
C TYR A 68 -1.23 -7.71 3.37
N LEU A 69 -2.01 -8.71 2.98
CA LEU A 69 -2.50 -9.75 3.87
C LEU A 69 -2.37 -11.12 3.21
N SER A 70 -1.96 -12.13 3.97
CA SER A 70 -1.96 -13.51 3.49
C SER A 70 -3.39 -14.00 3.19
N PRO A 71 -3.57 -14.96 2.26
CA PRO A 71 -4.90 -15.49 1.95
C PRO A 71 -5.63 -16.09 3.16
N ASP A 72 -4.89 -16.67 4.11
CA ASP A 72 -5.43 -17.19 5.38
C ASP A 72 -5.72 -16.10 6.43
N ARG A 73 -5.34 -14.86 6.14
CA ARG A 73 -5.52 -13.66 6.96
C ARG A 73 -4.76 -13.64 8.28
N LEU A 74 -3.74 -14.49 8.43
CA LEU A 74 -2.95 -14.61 9.64
C LEU A 74 -1.66 -13.78 9.61
N GLU A 75 -1.20 -13.36 8.43
CA GLU A 75 0.03 -12.59 8.27
C GLU A 75 -0.22 -11.29 7.48
N GLY A 76 0.03 -10.16 8.13
CA GLY A 76 0.09 -8.85 7.49
C GLY A 76 1.53 -8.47 7.15
N ARG A 77 1.74 -7.86 5.98
CA ARG A 77 3.03 -7.27 5.61
C ARG A 77 2.87 -5.83 5.17
N PHE A 78 3.93 -5.06 5.39
CA PHE A 78 4.01 -3.68 4.98
C PHE A 78 5.36 -3.42 4.31
N SER A 79 5.35 -2.83 3.13
CA SER A 79 6.55 -2.35 2.43
C SER A 79 6.38 -0.87 2.05
N TRP A 80 7.47 -0.21 1.69
CA TRP A 80 7.45 1.18 1.26
C TRP A 80 8.55 1.48 0.25
N GLU A 81 8.34 2.51 -0.57
CA GLU A 81 9.30 3.08 -1.51
C GLU A 81 9.50 4.57 -1.21
N ALA A 82 10.74 5.04 -1.39
CA ALA A 82 11.06 6.47 -1.46
C ALA A 82 10.78 7.02 -2.87
N ALA A 83 10.52 8.32 -2.97
CA ALA A 83 10.42 9.04 -4.24
C ALA A 83 11.69 9.87 -4.53
#